data_AF-A0A3N5LWM8-F1
#
_entry.id   AF-A0A3N5LWM8-F1
#
_cell.length_a   1.000
_cell.length_b   1.000
_cell.length_c   1.000
_cell.angle_alpha   90.00
_cell.angle_beta   90.00
_cell.angle_gamma   90.00
#
_symmetry.space_group_name_H-M   'P 1'
#
loop_
_entity.id
_entity.type
_entity.pdbx_description
1 polymer ?
#
loop_
_entity_poly.entity_id
_entity_poly.type
_entity_poly.pdbx_seq_one_letter_code
_entity_poly.pdbx_strand_id
1 'polypeptide(L)'
;MLSREEKLSRLDSVMRRIITEWHDRVKADYVTEEDRELLGLEPEIKRFHSTGNHLIKFSREKTLQVTYGLRVITRGDLIAIESSVNNKSSKFDYDSFASRLKLHYWRNCYEKPWTDKAFGRYAYADLLHFDPRMGHSVSLDIRADKADVIRLLFQINPRHEDELISRTELLQDLIENYCLAPLKRIYAETFRG
;
A
#
# COMPACT_ATOMS: atom_id res chain seq x y z
N MET A 1 -23.77 -6.81 -12.07
CA MET A 1 -22.83 -5.68 -12.00
C MET A 1 -22.89 -5.16 -10.58
N LEU A 2 -21.75 -4.97 -9.91
CA LEU A 2 -21.75 -4.47 -8.53
C LEU A 2 -22.06 -2.97 -8.55
N SER A 3 -22.83 -2.49 -7.57
CA SER A 3 -23.00 -1.06 -7.35
C SER A 3 -21.68 -0.42 -6.92
N ARG A 4 -21.55 0.89 -7.10
CA ARG A 4 -20.35 1.63 -6.70
C ARG A 4 -20.07 1.50 -5.20
N GLU A 5 -21.10 1.57 -4.37
CA GLU A 5 -20.98 1.43 -2.92
C GLU A 5 -20.47 0.04 -2.52
N GLU A 6 -21.02 -1.02 -3.12
CA GLU A 6 -20.53 -2.39 -2.91
C GLU A 6 -19.07 -2.55 -3.32
N LYS A 7 -18.67 -1.94 -4.44
CA LYS A 7 -17.28 -1.98 -4.90
C LYS A 7 -16.32 -1.34 -3.91
N LEU A 8 -16.66 -0.14 -3.44
CA LEU A 8 -15.85 0.60 -2.46
C LEU A 8 -15.80 -0.14 -1.11
N SER A 9 -16.93 -0.70 -0.65
CA SER A 9 -17.00 -1.47 0.60
C SER A 9 -16.15 -2.74 0.56
N ARG A 10 -16.18 -3.48 -0.56
CA ARG A 10 -15.33 -4.66 -0.75
C ARG A 10 -13.84 -4.31 -0.77
N LEU A 11 -13.48 -3.26 -1.50
CA LEU A 11 -12.10 -2.80 -1.58
C LEU A 11 -11.59 -2.31 -0.22
N ASP A 12 -12.41 -1.56 0.51
CA ASP A 12 -12.14 -1.11 1.88
C ASP A 12 -11.89 -2.31 2.82
N SER A 13 -12.75 -3.32 2.76
CA SER A 13 -12.65 -4.54 3.56
C SER A 13 -11.36 -5.32 3.26
N VAL A 14 -10.97 -5.40 1.99
CA VAL A 14 -9.71 -6.07 1.58
C VAL A 14 -8.50 -5.32 2.12
N MET A 15 -8.44 -3.99 1.95
CA MET A 15 -7.31 -3.20 2.47
C MET A 15 -7.21 -3.26 3.99
N ARG A 16 -8.36 -3.23 4.68
CA ARG A 16 -8.44 -3.44 6.13
C ARG A 16 -7.80 -4.77 6.52
N ARG A 17 -8.19 -5.85 5.84
CA ARG A 17 -7.69 -7.21 6.07
C ARG A 17 -6.17 -7.30 5.87
N ILE A 18 -5.63 -6.74 4.78
CA ILE A 18 -4.18 -6.71 4.52
C ILE A 18 -3.41 -6.06 5.68
N ILE A 19 -3.86 -4.89 6.15
CA ILE A 19 -3.18 -4.19 7.26
C ILE A 19 -3.31 -4.96 8.57
N THR A 20 -4.47 -5.54 8.86
CA THR A 20 -4.70 -6.37 10.05
C THR A 20 -3.80 -7.60 10.04
N GLU A 21 -3.80 -8.36 8.95
CA GLU A 21 -2.99 -9.57 8.81
C GLU A 21 -1.49 -9.25 8.86
N TRP A 22 -1.05 -8.16 8.23
CA TRP A 22 0.34 -7.74 8.34
C TRP A 22 0.71 -7.41 9.80
N HIS A 23 -0.12 -6.64 10.50
CA HIS A 23 0.08 -6.37 11.92
C HIS A 23 0.18 -7.67 12.73
N ASP A 24 -0.75 -8.60 12.56
CA ASP A 24 -0.78 -9.84 13.33
C ASP A 24 0.41 -10.76 13.05
N ARG A 25 0.96 -10.74 11.82
CA ARG A 25 2.18 -11.50 11.48
C ARG A 25 3.44 -10.98 12.16
N VAL A 26 3.52 -9.67 12.42
CA VAL A 26 4.77 -9.05 12.93
C VAL A 26 4.69 -8.62 14.38
N LYS A 27 3.49 -8.51 14.98
CA LYS A 27 3.29 -7.94 16.32
C LYS A 27 4.10 -8.64 17.43
N ALA A 28 4.41 -9.93 17.29
CA ALA A 28 5.20 -10.67 18.27
C ALA A 28 6.62 -10.11 18.48
N ASP A 29 7.14 -9.36 17.50
CA ASP A 29 8.46 -8.73 17.56
C ASP A 29 8.43 -7.31 18.13
N TYR A 30 7.28 -6.79 18.58
CA TYR A 30 7.07 -5.39 19.00
C TYR A 30 6.22 -5.30 20.26
N VAL A 31 6.32 -4.17 20.97
CA VAL A 31 5.37 -3.81 22.03
C VAL A 31 4.05 -3.38 21.38
N THR A 32 2.94 -4.02 21.78
CA THR A 32 1.59 -3.72 21.26
C THR A 32 0.77 -2.85 22.22
N GLU A 33 -0.46 -2.48 21.83
CA GLU A 33 -1.38 -1.77 22.75
C GLU A 33 -1.81 -2.68 23.92
N GLU A 34 -1.92 -3.98 23.71
CA GLU A 34 -2.20 -4.94 24.79
C GLU A 34 -1.06 -4.95 25.84
N ASP A 35 0.20 -4.88 25.40
CA ASP A 35 1.35 -4.78 26.30
C ASP A 35 1.37 -3.47 27.09
N ARG A 36 0.81 -2.38 26.54
CA ARG A 36 0.67 -1.12 27.27
C ARG A 36 -0.27 -1.27 28.44
N GLU A 37 -1.40 -1.93 28.25
CA GLU A 37 -2.39 -2.15 29.30
C GLU A 37 -1.87 -3.09 30.39
N LEU A 38 -1.06 -4.08 30.02
CA LEU A 38 -0.52 -5.08 30.95
C LEU A 38 0.78 -4.65 31.64
N LEU A 39 1.67 -3.98 30.93
CA LEU A 39 3.06 -3.72 31.33
C LEU A 39 3.41 -2.22 31.42
N GLY A 40 2.51 -1.32 30.99
CA GLY A 40 2.76 0.12 30.99
C GLY A 40 3.80 0.58 29.95
N LEU A 41 4.09 -0.25 28.95
CA LEU A 41 5.06 0.05 27.89
C LEU A 41 4.42 0.87 26.76
N GLU A 42 5.19 1.78 26.15
CA GLU A 42 4.71 2.52 24.98
C GLU A 42 4.69 1.62 23.73
N PRO A 43 3.56 1.51 23.00
CA PRO A 43 3.47 0.61 21.86
C PRO A 43 4.36 1.04 20.70
N GLU A 44 5.14 0.10 20.21
CA GLU A 44 6.02 0.25 19.07
C GLU A 44 5.31 -0.05 17.74
N ILE A 45 4.18 -0.75 17.78
CA ILE A 45 3.36 -1.04 16.61
C ILE A 45 1.90 -0.70 16.85
N LYS A 46 1.26 -0.01 15.90
CA LYS A 46 -0.15 0.33 15.94
C LYS A 46 -0.78 0.17 14.55
N ARG A 47 -2.04 -0.26 14.50
CA ARG A 47 -2.87 -0.24 13.28
C ARG A 47 -4.03 0.73 13.45
N PHE A 48 -4.40 1.39 12.37
CA PHE A 48 -5.50 2.35 12.33
C PHE A 48 -6.41 2.00 11.16
N HIS A 49 -7.72 1.97 11.42
CA HIS A 49 -8.72 1.72 10.40
C HIS A 49 -9.75 2.85 10.42
N SER A 50 -9.95 3.44 9.26
CA SER A 50 -10.99 4.41 8.97
C SER A 50 -11.61 4.06 7.62
N THR A 51 -12.82 4.55 7.35
CA THR A 51 -13.49 4.27 6.08
C THR A 51 -12.61 4.68 4.90
N GLY A 52 -12.23 3.69 4.09
CA GLY A 52 -11.39 3.85 2.91
C GLY A 52 -9.91 4.10 3.20
N ASN A 53 -9.44 4.07 4.46
CA ASN A 53 -8.05 4.41 4.80
C ASN A 53 -7.53 3.61 5.99
N HIS A 54 -6.49 2.81 5.76
CA HIS A 54 -5.95 1.83 6.70
C HIS A 54 -4.44 1.98 6.80
N LEU A 55 -3.93 2.10 8.03
CA LEU A 55 -2.53 2.41 8.29
C LEU A 55 -1.91 1.42 9.28
N ILE A 56 -0.61 1.19 9.13
CA ILE A 56 0.23 0.52 10.12
C ILE A 56 1.42 1.41 10.44
N LYS A 57 1.62 1.70 11.72
CA LYS A 57 2.68 2.57 12.23
C LYS A 57 3.66 1.75 13.05
N PHE A 58 4.93 1.92 12.74
CA PHE A 58 6.06 1.44 13.52
C PHE A 58 6.77 2.63 14.17
N SER A 59 6.98 2.54 15.48
CA SER A 59 7.52 3.58 16.34
C SER A 59 8.45 2.98 17.38
N ARG A 60 9.59 2.44 16.93
CA ARG A 60 10.67 2.00 17.80
C ARG A 60 11.69 3.12 17.94
N GLU A 61 11.99 3.50 19.17
CA GLU A 61 12.91 4.61 19.44
C GLU A 61 14.27 4.35 18.77
N LYS A 62 14.85 5.40 18.17
CA LYS A 62 16.19 5.41 17.53
C LYS A 62 16.40 4.41 16.38
N THR A 63 15.41 3.62 16.00
CA THR A 63 15.57 2.50 15.06
C THR A 63 14.54 2.47 13.94
N LEU A 64 13.26 2.78 14.21
CA LEU A 64 12.21 2.70 13.20
C LEU A 64 11.06 3.68 13.47
N GLN A 65 10.87 4.64 12.57
CA GLN A 65 9.79 5.62 12.63
C GLN A 65 9.14 5.73 11.25
N VAL A 66 8.24 4.81 10.93
CA VAL A 66 7.60 4.72 9.61
C VAL A 66 6.12 4.40 9.74
N THR A 67 5.31 4.93 8.85
CA THR A 67 3.90 4.57 8.72
C THR A 67 3.64 4.17 7.28
N TYR A 68 3.03 3.01 7.08
CA TYR A 68 2.57 2.57 5.77
C TYR A 68 1.04 2.67 5.72
N GLY A 69 0.51 2.93 4.54
CA GLY A 69 -0.93 3.09 4.35
C GLY A 69 -1.45 2.46 3.07
N LEU A 70 -2.71 2.03 3.14
CA LEU A 70 -3.54 1.66 2.00
C LEU A 70 -4.83 2.48 2.06
N ARG A 71 -5.16 3.13 0.95
CA ARG A 71 -6.34 3.99 0.86
C ARG A 71 -7.09 3.78 -0.45
N VAL A 72 -8.41 3.83 -0.38
CA VAL A 72 -9.30 3.91 -1.54
C VAL A 72 -9.41 5.37 -1.97
N ILE A 73 -9.13 5.63 -3.24
CA ILE A 73 -9.26 6.95 -3.86
C ILE A 73 -10.33 6.87 -4.95
N THR A 74 -11.24 7.83 -4.94
CA THR A 74 -12.23 8.00 -6.00
C THR A 74 -11.99 9.31 -6.73
N ARG A 75 -12.05 9.29 -8.07
CA ARG A 75 -11.93 10.48 -8.92
C ARG A 75 -12.97 10.43 -10.03
N GLY A 76 -14.09 11.13 -9.83
CA GLY A 76 -15.27 10.93 -10.68
C GLY A 76 -15.70 9.45 -10.62
N ASP A 77 -15.80 8.81 -11.77
CA ASP A 77 -16.17 7.39 -11.87
C ASP A 77 -15.01 6.43 -11.59
N LEU A 78 -13.77 6.91 -11.59
CA LEU A 78 -12.59 6.06 -11.40
C LEU A 78 -12.41 5.66 -9.93
N ILE A 79 -12.04 4.40 -9.73
CA ILE A 79 -11.57 3.85 -8.45
C ILE A 79 -10.06 3.61 -8.56
N ALA A 80 -9.33 4.04 -7.55
CA ALA A 80 -7.90 3.86 -7.45
C ALA A 80 -7.50 3.42 -6.04
N ILE A 81 -6.35 2.77 -5.99
CA ILE A 81 -5.70 2.26 -4.79
C ILE A 81 -4.48 3.13 -4.55
N GLU A 82 -4.40 3.71 -3.36
CA GLU A 82 -3.22 4.44 -2.92
C GLU A 82 -2.44 3.56 -1.95
N SER A 83 -1.15 3.34 -2.22
CA SER A 83 -0.20 2.88 -1.22
C SER A 83 0.71 4.04 -0.80
N SER A 84 0.99 4.16 0.50
CA SER A 84 1.76 5.28 1.02
C SER A 84 2.77 4.87 2.08
N VAL A 85 3.81 5.69 2.20
CA VAL A 85 4.80 5.60 3.27
C VAL A 85 5.16 7.00 3.76
N ASN A 86 5.23 7.16 5.09
CA ASN A 86 5.71 8.37 5.73
C ASN A 86 7.22 8.25 5.96
N ASN A 87 7.99 9.17 5.38
CA ASN A 87 9.44 9.28 5.53
C ASN A 87 9.79 10.42 6.50
N LYS A 88 10.64 10.14 7.50
CA LYS A 88 11.21 11.17 8.38
C LYS A 88 12.71 11.40 8.16
N SER A 89 13.32 10.69 7.23
CA SER A 89 14.76 10.85 6.97
C SER A 89 15.02 12.07 6.10
N SER A 90 15.79 13.01 6.65
CA SER A 90 16.26 14.21 5.93
C SER A 90 17.28 13.91 4.83
N LYS A 91 17.81 12.69 4.78
CA LYS A 91 18.79 12.23 3.77
C LYS A 91 18.19 11.24 2.76
N PHE A 92 16.87 11.08 2.73
CA PHE A 92 16.24 10.14 1.81
C PHE A 92 16.38 10.61 0.36
N ASP A 93 16.95 9.77 -0.49
CA ASP A 93 17.12 10.06 -1.91
C ASP A 93 15.83 9.72 -2.69
N TYR A 94 14.99 10.73 -2.89
CA TYR A 94 13.74 10.60 -3.62
C TYR A 94 13.92 10.27 -5.11
N ASP A 95 15.03 10.69 -5.73
CA ASP A 95 15.31 10.43 -7.14
C ASP A 95 15.72 8.97 -7.35
N SER A 96 16.57 8.43 -6.47
CA SER A 96 16.91 7.02 -6.41
C SER A 96 15.66 6.16 -6.15
N PHE A 97 14.81 6.56 -5.20
CA PHE A 97 13.55 5.88 -4.92
C PHE A 97 12.64 5.83 -6.16
N ALA A 98 12.40 6.98 -6.81
CA ALA A 98 11.56 7.06 -8.01
C ALA A 98 12.13 6.24 -9.17
N SER A 99 13.45 6.26 -9.37
CA SER A 99 14.14 5.47 -10.40
C SER A 99 14.00 3.97 -10.16
N ARG A 100 14.12 3.52 -8.91
CA ARG A 100 13.91 2.11 -8.52
C ARG A 100 12.47 1.66 -8.70
N LEU A 101 11.49 2.51 -8.35
CA LEU A 101 10.08 2.25 -8.66
C LEU A 101 9.86 2.08 -10.15
N LYS A 102 10.37 3.01 -10.97
CA LYS A 102 10.25 2.95 -12.43
C LYS A 102 10.84 1.65 -12.98
N LEU A 103 12.04 1.28 -12.55
CA LEU A 103 12.69 0.04 -12.97
C LEU A 103 11.88 -1.20 -12.57
N HIS A 104 11.37 -1.24 -11.33
CA HIS A 104 10.56 -2.35 -10.85
C HIS A 104 9.27 -2.48 -11.68
N TYR A 105 8.46 -1.43 -11.76
CA TYR A 105 7.16 -1.54 -12.43
C TYR A 105 7.29 -1.74 -13.94
N TRP A 106 8.29 -1.17 -14.60
CA TRP A 106 8.55 -1.49 -16.01
C TRP A 106 8.80 -2.99 -16.19
N ARG A 107 9.67 -3.59 -15.37
CA ARG A 107 10.02 -5.01 -15.49
C ARG A 107 8.85 -5.95 -15.18
N ASN A 108 8.04 -5.62 -14.18
CA ASN A 108 7.06 -6.55 -13.60
C ASN A 108 5.63 -6.32 -14.11
N CYS A 109 5.31 -5.19 -14.75
CA CYS A 109 3.92 -4.85 -15.10
C CYS A 109 3.23 -5.85 -16.06
N TYR A 110 4.01 -6.61 -16.83
CA TYR A 110 3.50 -7.64 -17.75
C TYR A 110 3.47 -9.06 -17.14
N GLU A 111 3.82 -9.21 -15.87
CA GLU A 111 3.75 -10.50 -15.17
C GLU A 111 2.31 -10.94 -14.93
N LYS A 112 2.11 -12.26 -14.97
CA LYS A 112 0.82 -12.94 -14.75
C LYS A 112 0.95 -13.91 -13.57
N PRO A 113 1.02 -13.40 -12.33
CA PRO A 113 1.31 -14.21 -11.14
C PRO A 113 0.13 -15.10 -10.69
N TRP A 114 -0.95 -15.18 -11.48
CA TRP A 114 -2.22 -15.74 -11.05
C TRP A 114 -2.21 -17.26 -11.11
N THR A 115 -2.60 -17.89 -10.00
CA THR A 115 -2.93 -19.32 -9.95
C THR A 115 -4.35 -19.59 -10.45
N ASP A 116 -5.25 -18.60 -10.35
CA ASP A 116 -6.59 -18.67 -10.92
C ASP A 116 -6.55 -18.60 -12.45
N LYS A 117 -6.98 -19.70 -13.11
CA LYS A 117 -7.03 -19.82 -14.56
C LYS A 117 -7.88 -18.74 -15.23
N ALA A 118 -8.94 -18.26 -14.59
CA ALA A 118 -9.80 -17.21 -15.15
C ALA A 118 -9.02 -15.89 -15.32
N PHE A 119 -8.03 -15.65 -14.46
CA PHE A 119 -7.19 -14.46 -14.47
C PHE A 119 -5.84 -14.68 -15.15
N GLY A 120 -5.44 -15.91 -15.45
CA GLY A 120 -4.17 -16.23 -16.13
C GLY A 120 -3.96 -15.53 -17.48
N ARG A 121 -5.00 -14.95 -18.08
CA ARG A 121 -4.90 -14.10 -19.28
C ARG A 121 -4.38 -12.69 -19.00
N TYR A 122 -4.62 -12.16 -17.80
CA TYR A 122 -4.30 -10.79 -17.42
C TYR A 122 -2.88 -10.68 -16.88
N ALA A 123 -2.19 -9.62 -17.22
CA ALA A 123 -1.03 -9.13 -16.50
C ALA A 123 -1.44 -8.13 -15.41
N TYR A 124 -0.51 -7.76 -14.53
CA TYR A 124 -0.74 -6.68 -13.57
C TYR A 124 -1.25 -5.39 -14.23
N ALA A 125 -0.62 -4.95 -15.32
CA ALA A 125 -0.99 -3.74 -16.05
C ALA A 125 -2.39 -3.78 -16.65
N ASP A 126 -2.95 -4.97 -16.91
CA ASP A 126 -4.31 -5.11 -17.41
C ASP A 126 -5.34 -4.79 -16.32
N LEU A 127 -5.00 -5.06 -15.05
CA LEU A 127 -5.89 -4.89 -13.89
C LEU A 127 -5.66 -3.55 -13.18
N LEU A 128 -4.40 -3.16 -12.97
CA LEU A 128 -3.99 -1.91 -12.34
C LEU A 128 -3.07 -1.11 -13.26
N HIS A 129 -3.54 0.06 -13.69
CA HIS A 129 -2.71 1.01 -14.39
C HIS A 129 -1.86 1.80 -13.39
N PHE A 130 -0.53 1.70 -13.55
CA PHE A 130 0.44 2.46 -12.78
C PHE A 130 1.62 2.85 -13.66
N ASP A 131 1.78 4.15 -13.87
CA ASP A 131 2.87 4.72 -14.65
C ASP A 131 3.75 5.58 -13.75
N PRO A 132 4.86 5.05 -13.18
CA PRO A 132 5.65 5.66 -12.11
C PRO A 132 6.32 6.96 -12.54
N ARG A 133 5.59 8.08 -12.40
CA ARG A 133 6.02 9.43 -12.72
C ARG A 133 5.73 10.35 -11.54
N MET A 134 6.77 11.04 -11.06
CA MET A 134 6.65 12.08 -10.04
C MET A 134 5.70 13.18 -10.49
N GLY A 135 4.86 13.67 -9.58
CA GLY A 135 3.83 14.67 -9.87
C GLY A 135 2.57 14.11 -10.55
N HIS A 136 2.57 12.82 -10.90
CA HIS A 136 1.41 12.13 -11.48
C HIS A 136 0.97 10.96 -10.58
N SER A 137 1.46 9.75 -10.84
CA SER A 137 1.12 8.54 -10.09
C SER A 137 1.93 8.39 -8.81
N VAL A 138 3.08 9.09 -8.74
CA VAL A 138 3.90 9.22 -7.53
C VAL A 138 3.78 10.66 -7.06
N SER A 139 3.29 10.86 -5.84
CA SER A 139 3.24 12.18 -5.22
C SER A 139 4.13 12.22 -3.98
N LEU A 140 4.79 13.36 -3.80
CA LEU A 140 5.58 13.70 -2.63
C LEU A 140 4.97 14.94 -2.00
N ASP A 141 4.57 14.80 -0.74
CA ASP A 141 4.05 15.87 0.09
C ASP A 141 5.09 16.18 1.16
N ILE A 142 5.89 17.22 0.90
CA ILE A 142 6.95 17.70 1.78
C ILE A 142 6.32 18.57 2.85
N ARG A 143 6.57 18.25 4.12
CA ARG A 143 5.93 18.95 5.24
C ARG A 143 6.96 19.48 6.22
N ALA A 144 6.91 20.79 6.48
CA ALA A 144 7.70 21.41 7.53
C ALA A 144 7.41 20.72 8.88
N ASP A 145 8.47 20.32 9.57
CA ASP A 145 8.45 19.70 10.91
C ASP A 145 7.63 18.40 11.03
N LYS A 146 7.28 17.76 9.91
CA LYS A 146 6.54 16.49 9.87
C LYS A 146 7.20 15.50 8.92
N ALA A 147 6.75 14.25 8.97
CA ALA A 147 7.17 13.26 7.99
C ALA A 147 6.66 13.66 6.60
N ASP A 148 7.54 13.59 5.61
CA ASP A 148 7.17 13.63 4.20
C ASP A 148 6.31 12.42 3.88
N VAL A 149 5.36 12.58 2.95
CA VAL A 149 4.48 11.47 2.56
C VAL A 149 4.67 11.17 1.09
N ILE A 150 5.11 9.94 0.81
CA ILE A 150 5.17 9.39 -0.54
C ILE A 150 3.88 8.60 -0.77
N ARG A 151 3.22 8.83 -1.91
CA ARG A 151 2.01 8.09 -2.30
C ARG A 151 2.13 7.58 -3.73
N LEU A 152 1.77 6.31 -3.94
CA LEU A 152 1.67 5.65 -5.23
C LEU A 152 0.18 5.40 -5.54
N LEU A 153 -0.28 5.86 -6.70
CA LEU A 153 -1.68 5.78 -7.10
C LEU A 153 -1.87 4.78 -8.24
N PHE A 154 -2.49 3.65 -7.96
CA PHE A 154 -2.81 2.58 -8.91
C PHE A 154 -4.27 2.70 -9.32
N GLN A 155 -4.54 2.97 -10.60
CA GLN A 155 -5.91 3.05 -11.09
C GLN A 155 -6.41 1.65 -11.43
N ILE A 156 -7.59 1.27 -10.90
CA ILE A 156 -8.26 0.04 -11.33
C ILE A 156 -8.76 0.22 -12.75
N ASN A 157 -8.46 -0.74 -13.63
CA ASN A 157 -8.96 -0.71 -15.00
C ASN A 157 -10.50 -0.85 -15.01
N PRO A 158 -11.25 0.17 -15.47
CA PRO A 158 -12.71 0.14 -15.42
C PRO A 158 -13.33 -1.04 -16.18
N ARG A 159 -12.63 -1.59 -17.19
CA ARG A 159 -13.10 -2.75 -17.97
C ARG A 159 -13.11 -4.05 -17.18
N HIS A 160 -12.27 -4.15 -16.15
CA HIS A 160 -12.10 -5.36 -15.34
C HIS A 160 -12.49 -5.14 -13.87
N GLU A 161 -12.99 -3.95 -13.53
CA GLU A 161 -13.30 -3.54 -12.16
C GLU A 161 -14.27 -4.50 -11.45
N ASP A 162 -15.40 -4.83 -12.09
CA ASP A 162 -16.39 -5.76 -11.52
C ASP A 162 -15.81 -7.17 -11.34
N GLU A 163 -15.09 -7.68 -12.35
CA GLU A 163 -14.47 -9.01 -12.32
C GLU A 163 -13.44 -9.09 -11.19
N LEU A 164 -12.55 -8.09 -11.09
CA LEU A 164 -11.51 -8.00 -10.08
C LEU A 164 -12.09 -7.85 -8.66
N ILE A 165 -12.99 -6.89 -8.44
CA ILE A 165 -13.54 -6.60 -7.11
C ILE A 165 -14.45 -7.74 -6.60
N SER A 166 -14.99 -8.55 -7.50
CA SER A 166 -15.73 -9.75 -7.11
C SER A 166 -14.85 -10.87 -6.53
N ARG A 167 -13.52 -10.84 -6.77
CA ARG A 167 -12.55 -11.85 -6.33
C ARG A 167 -11.67 -11.33 -5.19
N THR A 168 -12.21 -11.35 -3.98
CA THR A 168 -11.57 -10.79 -2.77
C THR A 168 -10.14 -11.30 -2.53
N GLU A 169 -9.88 -12.59 -2.71
CA GLU A 169 -8.54 -13.19 -2.48
C GLU A 169 -7.54 -12.71 -3.53
N LEU A 170 -7.91 -12.74 -4.81
CA LEU A 170 -7.06 -12.26 -5.90
C LEU A 170 -6.80 -10.75 -5.76
N LEU A 171 -7.81 -9.97 -5.40
CA LEU A 171 -7.65 -8.54 -5.14
C LEU A 171 -6.72 -8.28 -3.96
N GLN A 172 -6.80 -9.09 -2.90
CA GLN A 172 -5.87 -9.01 -1.78
C GLN A 172 -4.43 -9.27 -2.23
N ASP A 173 -4.20 -10.39 -2.93
CA ASP A 173 -2.87 -10.76 -3.42
C ASP A 173 -2.29 -9.71 -4.36
N LEU A 174 -3.11 -9.15 -5.25
CA LEU A 174 -2.73 -8.06 -6.14
C LEU A 174 -2.30 -6.82 -5.34
N ILE A 175 -3.08 -6.36 -4.38
CA ILE A 175 -2.76 -5.16 -3.59
C ILE A 175 -1.50 -5.39 -2.74
N GLU A 176 -1.40 -6.54 -2.08
CA GLU A 176 -0.26 -6.84 -1.22
C GLU A 176 1.03 -6.97 -2.04
N ASN A 177 1.02 -7.74 -3.14
CA ASN A 177 2.23 -8.07 -3.88
C ASN A 177 2.62 -7.02 -4.93
N TYR A 178 1.67 -6.26 -5.49
CA TYR A 178 1.96 -5.28 -6.54
C TYR A 178 1.91 -3.83 -6.04
N CYS A 179 1.07 -3.49 -5.06
CA CYS A 179 0.95 -2.11 -4.56
C CYS A 179 1.80 -1.85 -3.31
N LEU A 180 1.78 -2.78 -2.34
CA LEU A 180 2.36 -2.55 -1.01
C LEU A 180 3.78 -3.12 -0.85
N ALA A 181 4.00 -4.38 -1.24
CA ALA A 181 5.30 -5.03 -1.09
C ALA A 181 6.44 -4.32 -1.84
N PRO A 182 6.26 -3.86 -3.11
CA PRO A 182 7.30 -3.12 -3.81
C PRO A 182 7.61 -1.79 -3.13
N LEU A 183 6.58 -1.06 -2.68
CA LEU A 183 6.74 0.18 -1.92
C LEU A 183 7.60 -0.05 -0.68
N LYS A 184 7.25 -1.03 0.16
CA LYS A 184 7.99 -1.36 1.38
C LYS A 184 9.45 -1.72 1.10
N ARG A 185 9.67 -2.61 0.12
CA ARG A 185 11.00 -3.09 -0.24
C ARG A 185 11.88 -1.95 -0.75
N ILE A 186 11.40 -1.20 -1.74
CA ILE A 186 12.16 -0.12 -2.39
C ILE A 186 12.40 1.03 -1.41
N TYR A 187 11.44 1.35 -0.55
CA TYR A 187 11.64 2.32 0.53
C TYR A 187 12.76 1.88 1.47
N ALA A 188 12.72 0.63 1.96
CA ALA A 188 13.74 0.11 2.86
C ALA A 188 15.13 0.03 2.21
N GLU A 189 15.22 -0.36 0.94
CA GLU A 189 16.47 -0.36 0.17
C GLU A 189 17.04 1.05 0.00
N THR A 190 16.18 2.04 -0.24
CA THR A 190 16.61 3.44 -0.41
C THR A 190 17.01 4.08 0.92
N PHE A 191 16.33 3.71 2.01
CA PHE A 191 16.67 4.20 3.35
C PHE A 191 18.03 3.68 3.86
N ARG A 192 18.46 2.50 3.40
CA ARG A 192 19.71 1.84 3.84
C ARG A 192 20.94 2.19 2.98
N GLY A 193 20.73 2.63 1.74
CA GLY A 193 21.79 3.01 0.80
C GLY A 193 22.19 4.46 0.97
#